data_AF-A0A970TRF4-F1
#
_entry.id   AF-A0A970TRF4-F1
#
_cell.length_a   1.000
_cell.length_b   1.000
_cell.length_c   1.000
_cell.angle_alpha   90.00
_cell.angle_beta   90.00
_cell.angle_gamma   90.00
#
_symmetry.space_group_name_H-M   'P 1'
#
loop_
_entity.id
_entity.type
_entity.pdbx_description
1 polymer ?
#
loop_
_entity_poly.entity_id
_entity_poly.type
_entity_poly.pdbx_seq_one_letter_code
_entity_poly.pdbx_strand_id
1 'polypeptide(L)'
;MLILNLGTYPPKQCGIATFSMDLRNSLLLHGNEVKVMAVSEEKNKYAYPSEVVFEIDHQHQPDYIKAASFINSQPDIDLLIIQHEYGIFGGRDGEYIMDLVGLLEKPYVLVTHTVLPNPSRNCKSILNYLAGRASAIVSMTKNSLQMMSDLYEAPAELIYLIAHGVPEFKAQENKLLKRRYGLQGREVVSTFGLIGPGKGLELGIEAVASLTSKFPQLIYLILGRTHPMLVKYEGERYRHMLENKVIQLEIKNQVRFVNKYLSNEELGEYLYMSDIYLSPYPNKDQAVSGTMAFALGCGRAIVSTPYSYALETLSEGRGLVAKEADAEELAALMESILQNPALKLDLQKKAFRLGKHWTWSSVGQQYTKMFKSMLDADSEFLWKDKTATYGNLPTFS
;
A
#
# COMPACT_ATOMS: atom_id res chain seq x y z
N MET A 1 7.63 -18.37 16.33
CA MET A 1 6.70 -18.94 15.34
C MET A 1 7.41 -19.01 14.00
N LEU A 2 7.28 -20.11 13.27
CA LEU A 2 7.67 -20.22 11.87
C LEU A 2 6.46 -19.91 10.99
N ILE A 3 6.59 -18.89 10.16
CA ILE A 3 5.53 -18.29 9.36
C ILE A 3 5.88 -18.44 7.88
N LEU A 4 4.91 -18.84 7.06
CA LEU A 4 5.01 -18.67 5.61
C LEU A 4 4.29 -17.42 5.15
N ASN A 5 4.94 -16.59 4.34
CA ASN A 5 4.33 -15.45 3.68
C ASN A 5 4.13 -15.73 2.19
N LEU A 6 2.87 -15.88 1.77
CA LEU A 6 2.47 -16.15 0.39
C LEU A 6 2.04 -14.86 -0.31
N GLY A 7 2.71 -14.53 -1.42
CA GLY A 7 2.37 -13.38 -2.24
C GLY A 7 3.42 -13.09 -3.31
N THR A 8 3.37 -11.89 -3.90
CA THR A 8 4.51 -11.41 -4.71
C THR A 8 5.68 -11.06 -3.80
N TYR A 9 6.91 -11.18 -4.31
CA TYR A 9 8.14 -10.92 -3.55
C TYR A 9 9.26 -10.38 -4.46
N PRO A 10 10.23 -9.59 -3.96
CA PRO A 10 11.38 -9.15 -4.77
C PRO A 10 12.17 -10.36 -5.29
N PRO A 11 12.74 -10.30 -6.51
CA PRO A 11 13.08 -9.10 -7.28
C PRO A 11 11.95 -8.50 -8.15
N LYS A 12 10.72 -9.05 -8.11
CA LYS A 12 9.57 -8.43 -8.78
C LYS A 12 9.34 -6.99 -8.27
N GLN A 13 9.37 -6.02 -9.19
CA GLN A 13 9.18 -4.60 -8.86
C GLN A 13 7.69 -4.25 -8.82
N CYS A 14 7.05 -4.49 -7.67
CA CYS A 14 5.68 -4.03 -7.41
C CYS A 14 5.49 -3.71 -5.92
N GLY A 15 4.45 -2.91 -5.60
CA GLY A 15 4.23 -2.45 -4.22
C GLY A 15 3.98 -3.58 -3.22
N ILE A 16 3.25 -4.62 -3.62
CA ILE A 16 2.95 -5.76 -2.76
C ILE A 16 4.20 -6.63 -2.53
N ALA A 17 5.10 -6.76 -3.52
CA ALA A 17 6.37 -7.42 -3.31
C ALA A 17 7.20 -6.70 -2.23
N THR A 18 7.28 -5.37 -2.30
CA THR A 18 7.93 -4.57 -1.25
C THR A 18 7.24 -4.75 0.11
N PHE A 19 5.90 -4.73 0.16
CA PHE A 19 5.14 -4.99 1.38
C PHE A 19 5.46 -6.37 1.98
N SER A 20 5.48 -7.44 1.17
CA SER A 20 5.79 -8.80 1.63
C SER A 20 7.19 -8.90 2.25
N MET A 21 8.18 -8.26 1.63
CA MET A 21 9.55 -8.19 2.13
C MET A 21 9.64 -7.40 3.43
N ASP A 22 9.02 -6.22 3.48
CA ASP A 22 9.09 -5.37 4.66
C ASP A 22 8.33 -5.98 5.86
N LEU A 23 7.16 -6.60 5.62
CA LEU A 23 6.43 -7.34 6.65
C LEU A 23 7.27 -8.51 7.17
N ARG A 24 7.89 -9.28 6.28
CA ARG A 24 8.83 -10.35 6.66
C ARG A 24 9.95 -9.81 7.55
N ASN A 25 10.64 -8.77 7.10
CA ASN A 25 11.76 -8.18 7.85
C ASN A 25 11.31 -7.67 9.21
N SER A 26 10.13 -7.07 9.29
CA SER A 26 9.57 -6.62 10.55
C SER A 26 9.24 -7.77 11.50
N LEU A 27 8.63 -8.85 11.00
CA LEU A 27 8.33 -10.03 11.81
C LEU A 27 9.60 -10.70 12.35
N LEU A 28 10.69 -10.72 11.56
CA LEU A 28 12.01 -11.19 12.02
C LEU A 28 12.54 -10.36 13.19
N LEU A 29 12.38 -9.03 13.16
CA LEU A 29 12.78 -8.15 14.27
C LEU A 29 12.04 -8.46 15.58
N HIS A 30 10.86 -9.07 15.49
CA HIS A 30 10.03 -9.46 16.64
C HIS A 30 10.14 -10.95 17.00
N GLY A 31 11.21 -11.61 16.60
CA GLY A 31 11.56 -12.97 17.03
C GLY A 31 10.78 -14.08 16.33
N ASN A 32 10.15 -13.79 15.19
CA ASN A 32 9.55 -14.82 14.35
C ASN A 32 10.57 -15.32 13.33
N GLU A 33 10.41 -16.56 12.87
CA GLU A 33 11.07 -17.03 11.66
C GLU A 33 10.07 -16.92 10.50
N VAL A 34 10.50 -16.36 9.36
CA VAL A 34 9.62 -16.13 8.22
C VAL A 34 10.26 -16.61 6.94
N LYS A 35 9.61 -17.57 6.28
CA LYS A 35 9.92 -18.02 4.92
C LYS A 35 8.86 -17.50 3.95
N VAL A 36 9.14 -17.58 2.66
CA VAL A 36 8.30 -16.98 1.60
C VAL A 36 7.88 -18.03 0.59
N MET A 37 6.61 -17.96 0.16
CA MET A 37 6.12 -18.61 -1.05
C MET A 37 5.84 -17.51 -2.08
N ALA A 38 6.64 -17.46 -3.14
CA ALA A 38 6.54 -16.40 -4.12
C ALA A 38 5.57 -16.78 -5.24
N VAL A 39 4.73 -15.83 -5.67
CA VAL A 39 3.87 -15.97 -6.85
C VAL A 39 4.47 -15.17 -8.00
N SER A 40 4.81 -15.87 -9.08
CA SER A 40 5.48 -15.33 -10.27
C SER A 40 4.63 -15.49 -11.52
N GLU A 41 4.85 -14.66 -12.54
CA GLU A 41 4.18 -14.84 -13.84
C GLU A 41 4.62 -16.10 -14.59
N GLU A 42 5.82 -16.61 -14.29
CA GLU A 42 6.42 -17.79 -14.88
C GLU A 42 7.44 -18.35 -13.89
N LYS A 43 7.59 -19.68 -13.79
CA LYS A 43 8.61 -20.31 -12.95
C LYS A 43 10.03 -19.90 -13.35
N ASN A 44 10.92 -19.76 -12.36
CA ASN A 44 12.33 -19.44 -12.56
C ASN A 44 12.59 -18.12 -13.30
N LYS A 45 11.56 -17.28 -13.48
CA LYS A 45 11.70 -15.95 -14.06
C LYS A 45 12.61 -15.06 -13.22
N TYR A 46 12.62 -15.30 -11.92
CA TYR A 46 13.38 -14.52 -10.94
C TYR A 46 14.36 -15.41 -10.19
N ALA A 47 15.58 -14.91 -10.00
CA ALA A 47 16.52 -15.48 -9.04
C ALA A 47 16.11 -15.04 -7.63
N TYR A 48 15.24 -15.82 -6.98
CA TYR A 48 14.80 -15.55 -5.62
C TYR A 48 15.90 -15.85 -4.58
N PRO A 49 15.91 -15.12 -3.44
CA PRO A 49 16.81 -15.41 -2.34
C PRO A 49 16.37 -16.66 -1.55
N SER A 50 17.25 -17.20 -0.71
CA SER A 50 17.06 -18.48 -0.01
C SER A 50 15.88 -18.53 0.96
N GLU A 51 15.34 -17.39 1.38
CA GLU A 51 14.11 -17.38 2.17
C GLU A 51 12.85 -17.76 1.37
N VAL A 52 12.91 -17.73 0.04
CA VAL A 52 11.83 -18.23 -0.82
C VAL A 52 11.98 -19.74 -0.95
N VAL A 53 11.07 -20.46 -0.30
CA VAL A 53 11.11 -21.93 -0.19
C VAL A 53 10.22 -22.62 -1.21
N PHE A 54 9.33 -21.87 -1.87
CA PHE A 54 8.44 -22.36 -2.91
C PHE A 54 8.08 -21.25 -3.89
N GLU A 55 8.00 -21.57 -5.17
CA GLU A 55 7.54 -20.66 -6.23
C GLU A 55 6.28 -21.23 -6.89
N ILE A 56 5.21 -20.42 -6.94
CA ILE A 56 3.98 -20.71 -7.67
C ILE A 56 4.04 -19.95 -9.00
N ASP A 57 3.90 -20.67 -10.11
CA ASP A 57 3.54 -20.04 -11.37
C ASP A 57 2.07 -19.67 -11.34
N HIS A 58 1.79 -18.37 -11.46
CA HIS A 58 0.47 -17.85 -11.15
C HIS A 58 -0.62 -18.48 -12.04
N GLN A 59 -0.35 -18.79 -13.32
CA GLN A 59 -1.34 -19.42 -14.22
C GLN A 59 -1.32 -20.94 -14.17
N HIS A 60 -0.40 -21.57 -13.43
CA HIS A 60 -0.33 -23.02 -13.34
C HIS A 60 -1.13 -23.53 -12.14
N GLN A 61 -2.44 -23.77 -12.33
CA GLN A 61 -3.36 -24.24 -11.30
C GLN A 61 -2.83 -25.42 -10.43
N PRO A 62 -2.15 -26.46 -10.98
CA PRO A 62 -1.61 -27.54 -10.16
C PRO A 62 -0.56 -27.11 -9.12
N ASP A 63 0.09 -25.96 -9.27
CA ASP A 63 1.05 -25.47 -8.27
C ASP A 63 0.37 -25.04 -6.96
N TYR A 64 -0.89 -24.60 -7.00
CA TYR A 64 -1.66 -24.22 -5.81
C TYR A 64 -1.97 -25.43 -4.94
N ILE A 65 -2.29 -26.56 -5.57
CA ILE A 65 -2.49 -27.86 -4.90
C ILE A 65 -1.16 -28.35 -4.31
N LYS A 66 -0.06 -28.27 -5.06
CA LYS A 66 1.28 -28.62 -4.56
C LYS A 66 1.73 -27.73 -3.41
N ALA A 67 1.39 -26.44 -3.46
CA ALA A 67 1.67 -25.49 -2.38
C ALA A 67 0.95 -25.89 -1.10
N ALA A 68 -0.34 -26.24 -1.16
CA ALA A 68 -1.07 -26.75 0.01
C ALA A 68 -0.44 -28.03 0.58
N SER A 69 -0.12 -29.01 -0.30
CA SER A 69 0.57 -30.25 0.09
C SER A 69 1.93 -29.98 0.76
N PHE A 70 2.72 -29.06 0.20
CA PHE A 70 3.99 -28.63 0.79
C PHE A 70 3.77 -28.05 2.19
N ILE A 71 2.84 -27.12 2.36
CA ILE A 71 2.57 -26.46 3.66
C ILE A 71 2.12 -27.50 4.70
N ASN A 72 1.17 -28.37 4.34
CA ASN A 72 0.63 -29.37 5.27
C ASN A 72 1.69 -30.41 5.67
N SER A 73 2.63 -30.74 4.79
CA SER A 73 3.71 -31.70 5.10
C SER A 73 4.76 -31.18 6.10
N GLN A 74 4.75 -29.88 6.42
CA GLN A 74 5.73 -29.25 7.30
C GLN A 74 5.13 -29.06 8.72
N PRO A 75 5.52 -29.89 9.70
CA PRO A 75 4.94 -29.82 11.05
C PRO A 75 5.27 -28.49 11.74
N ASP A 76 6.47 -27.96 11.51
CA ASP A 76 7.00 -26.78 12.21
C ASP A 76 6.37 -25.46 11.76
N ILE A 77 5.63 -25.44 10.64
CA ILE A 77 4.94 -24.24 10.18
C ILE A 77 3.71 -24.00 11.05
N ASP A 78 3.71 -22.86 11.75
CA ASP A 78 2.64 -22.47 12.66
C ASP A 78 1.44 -21.86 11.91
N LEU A 79 1.69 -20.99 10.93
CA LEU A 79 0.64 -20.32 10.15
C LEU A 79 1.11 -19.84 8.77
N LEU A 80 0.14 -19.58 7.90
CA LEU A 80 0.32 -18.92 6.61
C LEU A 80 -0.18 -17.46 6.66
N ILE A 81 0.52 -16.54 6.01
CA ILE A 81 0.02 -15.21 5.66
C ILE A 81 -0.28 -15.21 4.16
N ILE A 82 -1.48 -14.83 3.75
CA ILE A 82 -1.87 -14.68 2.35
C ILE A 82 -1.98 -13.19 2.04
N GLN A 83 -1.10 -12.69 1.16
CA GLN A 83 -1.20 -11.35 0.59
C GLN A 83 -2.22 -11.40 -0.55
N HIS A 84 -3.43 -10.88 -0.33
CA HIS A 84 -4.49 -10.93 -1.31
C HIS A 84 -4.64 -9.63 -2.09
N GLU A 85 -4.55 -9.76 -3.40
CA GLU A 85 -4.95 -8.79 -4.42
C GLU A 85 -5.35 -9.59 -5.66
N TYR A 86 -6.39 -9.14 -6.39
CA TYR A 86 -7.04 -9.91 -7.45
C TYR A 86 -6.12 -10.25 -8.62
N GLY A 87 -5.02 -9.52 -8.82
CA GLY A 87 -4.02 -9.75 -9.86
C GLY A 87 -2.80 -10.58 -9.44
N ILE A 88 -2.71 -11.03 -8.18
CA ILE A 88 -1.57 -11.84 -7.71
C ILE A 88 -1.69 -13.28 -8.22
N PHE A 89 -2.85 -13.88 -8.00
CA PHE A 89 -3.11 -15.29 -8.30
C PHE A 89 -3.71 -15.44 -9.70
N GLY A 90 -3.61 -16.63 -10.29
CA GLY A 90 -4.16 -16.91 -11.62
C GLY A 90 -5.61 -17.37 -11.60
N GLY A 91 -6.09 -17.70 -12.80
CA GLY A 91 -7.52 -17.88 -13.04
C GLY A 91 -8.26 -16.53 -13.08
N ARG A 92 -9.58 -16.59 -13.24
CA ARG A 92 -10.40 -15.39 -13.32
C ARG A 92 -10.44 -14.69 -11.96
N ASP A 93 -10.01 -13.43 -11.90
CA ASP A 93 -9.93 -12.62 -10.68
C ASP A 93 -9.13 -13.27 -9.53
N GLY A 94 -8.19 -14.17 -9.86
CA GLY A 94 -7.33 -14.84 -8.87
C GLY A 94 -7.92 -16.10 -8.23
N GLU A 95 -8.98 -16.68 -8.80
CA GLU A 95 -9.72 -17.82 -8.22
C GLU A 95 -8.88 -19.06 -7.86
N TYR A 96 -7.71 -19.28 -8.49
CA TYR A 96 -6.86 -20.46 -8.20
C TYR A 96 -6.34 -20.50 -6.76
N ILE A 97 -6.32 -19.37 -6.04
CA ILE A 97 -6.00 -19.37 -4.60
C ILE A 97 -6.98 -20.20 -3.77
N MET A 98 -8.22 -20.37 -4.25
CA MET A 98 -9.24 -21.18 -3.58
C MET A 98 -8.86 -22.66 -3.54
N ASP A 99 -8.10 -23.16 -4.52
CA ASP A 99 -7.61 -24.54 -4.55
C ASP A 99 -6.58 -24.79 -3.44
N LEU A 100 -5.69 -23.82 -3.19
CA LEU A 100 -4.74 -23.88 -2.07
C LEU A 100 -5.50 -23.84 -0.74
N VAL A 101 -6.34 -22.82 -0.54
CA VAL A 101 -7.06 -22.61 0.72
C VAL A 101 -8.05 -23.74 1.02
N GLY A 102 -8.66 -24.34 -0.01
CA GLY A 102 -9.55 -25.48 0.14
C GLY A 102 -8.89 -26.76 0.66
N LEU A 103 -7.56 -26.87 0.52
CA LEU A 103 -6.77 -28.03 0.93
C LEU A 103 -5.83 -27.72 2.11
N LEU A 104 -5.79 -26.48 2.58
CA LEU A 104 -4.86 -26.04 3.62
C LEU A 104 -5.31 -26.53 5.00
N GLU A 105 -4.43 -27.21 5.74
CA GLU A 105 -4.70 -27.71 7.10
C GLU A 105 -4.17 -26.79 8.22
N LYS A 106 -3.37 -25.79 7.85
CA LYS A 106 -2.75 -24.82 8.75
C LYS A 106 -3.60 -23.55 8.84
N PRO A 107 -3.64 -22.86 10.01
CA PRO A 107 -4.33 -21.57 10.12
C PRO A 107 -3.68 -20.55 9.20
N TYR A 108 -4.48 -19.60 8.69
CA TYR A 108 -3.95 -18.52 7.88
C TYR A 108 -4.55 -17.16 8.21
N VAL A 109 -3.74 -16.14 7.93
CA VAL A 109 -4.11 -14.73 8.03
C VAL A 109 -4.25 -14.17 6.62
N LEU A 110 -5.40 -13.57 6.34
CA LEU A 110 -5.70 -12.94 5.06
C LEU A 110 -5.41 -11.44 5.13
N VAL A 111 -4.42 -10.96 4.39
CA VAL A 111 -4.11 -9.52 4.27
C VAL A 111 -4.78 -8.99 3.01
N THR A 112 -5.77 -8.11 3.15
CA THR A 112 -6.54 -7.59 2.00
C THR A 112 -5.97 -6.27 1.50
N HIS A 113 -5.21 -6.30 0.40
CA HIS A 113 -4.63 -5.10 -0.23
C HIS A 113 -5.65 -4.27 -1.00
N THR A 114 -6.66 -4.94 -1.54
CA THR A 114 -7.79 -4.33 -2.27
C THR A 114 -9.09 -4.92 -1.74
N VAL A 115 -10.01 -4.05 -1.32
CA VAL A 115 -11.38 -4.38 -0.94
C VAL A 115 -12.28 -3.49 -1.79
N LEU A 116 -13.04 -4.09 -2.71
CA LEU A 116 -13.80 -3.34 -3.71
C LEU A 116 -15.19 -2.96 -3.14
N PRO A 117 -15.62 -1.69 -3.24
CA PRO A 117 -16.96 -1.31 -2.81
C PRO A 117 -18.05 -1.87 -3.74
N ASN A 118 -17.71 -2.10 -5.02
CA ASN A 118 -18.60 -2.62 -6.04
C ASN A 118 -17.93 -3.83 -6.74
N PRO A 119 -17.79 -4.98 -6.07
CA PRO A 119 -17.11 -6.13 -6.63
C PRO A 119 -17.97 -6.81 -7.71
N SER A 120 -17.30 -7.43 -8.69
CA SER A 120 -17.97 -8.42 -9.54
C SER A 120 -18.47 -9.59 -8.68
N ARG A 121 -19.43 -10.38 -9.18
CA ARG A 121 -19.90 -11.58 -8.47
C ARG A 121 -18.75 -12.53 -8.13
N ASN A 122 -17.79 -12.68 -9.06
CA ASN A 122 -16.63 -13.54 -8.88
C ASN A 122 -15.67 -12.99 -7.82
N CYS A 123 -15.30 -11.70 -7.92
CA CYS A 123 -14.47 -11.03 -6.91
C CYS A 123 -15.07 -11.11 -5.50
N LYS A 124 -16.40 -11.00 -5.38
CA LYS A 124 -17.11 -11.15 -4.10
C LYS A 124 -17.03 -12.59 -3.60
N SER A 125 -17.32 -13.56 -4.47
CA SER A 125 -17.28 -14.99 -4.12
C SER A 125 -15.90 -15.43 -3.62
N ILE A 126 -14.83 -15.02 -4.33
CA ILE A 126 -13.44 -15.35 -3.94
C ILE A 126 -13.12 -14.76 -2.57
N LEU A 127 -13.36 -13.45 -2.36
CA LEU A 127 -13.00 -12.82 -1.11
C LEU A 127 -13.84 -13.33 0.07
N ASN A 128 -15.14 -13.61 -0.12
CA ASN A 128 -15.97 -14.27 0.90
C ASN A 128 -15.46 -15.66 1.24
N TYR A 129 -15.08 -16.47 0.23
CA TYR A 129 -14.53 -17.81 0.44
C TYR A 129 -13.26 -17.78 1.28
N LEU A 130 -12.36 -16.83 0.97
CA LEU A 130 -11.11 -16.62 1.71
C LEU A 130 -11.36 -16.04 3.10
N ALA A 131 -12.28 -15.10 3.27
CA ALA A 131 -12.59 -14.53 4.57
C ALA A 131 -13.23 -15.57 5.50
N GLY A 132 -14.14 -16.39 4.99
CA GLY A 132 -14.88 -17.38 5.78
C GLY A 132 -14.03 -18.52 6.36
N ARG A 133 -12.82 -18.74 5.83
CA ARG A 133 -11.85 -19.76 6.27
C ARG A 133 -10.62 -19.17 6.98
N ALA A 134 -10.46 -17.85 6.96
CA ALA A 134 -9.32 -17.20 7.59
C ALA A 134 -9.42 -17.27 9.12
N SER A 135 -8.28 -17.45 9.78
CA SER A 135 -8.17 -17.37 11.23
C SER A 135 -8.06 -15.92 11.71
N ALA A 136 -7.58 -15.03 10.85
CA ALA A 136 -7.65 -13.58 11.02
C ALA A 136 -7.62 -12.88 9.65
N ILE A 137 -8.21 -11.69 9.58
CA ILE A 137 -8.25 -10.84 8.39
C ILE A 137 -7.63 -9.51 8.76
N VAL A 138 -6.63 -9.07 8.00
CA VAL A 138 -6.02 -7.75 8.19
C VAL A 138 -6.50 -6.79 7.12
N SER A 139 -7.20 -5.75 7.58
CA SER A 139 -7.55 -4.57 6.79
C SER A 139 -6.65 -3.40 7.18
N MET A 140 -6.23 -2.62 6.20
CA MET A 140 -5.30 -1.49 6.42
C MET A 140 -6.01 -0.16 6.68
N THR A 141 -7.35 -0.12 6.56
CA THR A 141 -8.18 1.08 6.77
C THR A 141 -9.48 0.70 7.45
N LYS A 142 -10.08 1.66 8.17
CA LYS A 142 -11.40 1.50 8.76
C LYS A 142 -12.47 1.32 7.68
N ASN A 143 -12.34 2.01 6.55
CA ASN A 143 -13.26 1.82 5.43
C ASN A 143 -13.22 0.39 4.88
N SER A 144 -12.03 -0.17 4.64
CA SER A 144 -11.88 -1.56 4.20
C SER A 144 -12.37 -2.56 5.24
N LEU A 145 -12.10 -2.30 6.53
CA LEU A 145 -12.62 -3.13 7.63
C LEU A 145 -14.16 -3.14 7.61
N GLN A 146 -14.78 -1.98 7.49
CA GLN A 146 -16.24 -1.86 7.46
C GLN A 146 -16.82 -2.58 6.23
N MET A 147 -16.21 -2.42 5.06
CA MET A 147 -16.61 -3.17 3.85
C MET A 147 -16.45 -4.68 4.03
N MET A 148 -15.36 -5.15 4.65
CA MET A 148 -15.17 -6.57 4.93
C MET A 148 -16.30 -7.13 5.81
N SER A 149 -16.77 -6.35 6.79
CA SER A 149 -17.89 -6.75 7.65
C SER A 149 -19.25 -6.66 6.92
N ASP A 150 -19.57 -5.50 6.34
CA ASP A 150 -20.91 -5.22 5.82
C ASP A 150 -21.18 -5.85 4.45
N LEU A 151 -20.20 -5.82 3.55
CA LEU A 151 -20.37 -6.26 2.16
C LEU A 151 -19.89 -7.69 1.95
N TYR A 152 -18.79 -8.07 2.59
CA TYR A 152 -18.19 -9.40 2.45
C TYR A 152 -18.55 -10.34 3.62
N GLU A 153 -19.36 -9.87 4.57
CA GLU A 153 -19.94 -10.68 5.66
C GLU A 153 -18.88 -11.39 6.51
N ALA A 154 -17.67 -10.83 6.58
CA ALA A 154 -16.61 -11.36 7.41
C ALA A 154 -16.94 -11.12 8.91
N PRO A 155 -16.76 -12.12 9.79
CA PRO A 155 -17.01 -11.94 11.22
C PRO A 155 -16.11 -10.84 11.80
N ALA A 156 -16.72 -9.85 12.45
CA ALA A 156 -16.02 -8.65 12.91
C ALA A 156 -14.88 -8.96 13.90
N GLU A 157 -15.03 -10.00 14.70
CA GLU A 157 -14.04 -10.50 15.65
C GLU A 157 -12.77 -11.05 14.99
N LEU A 158 -12.83 -11.39 13.69
CA LEU A 158 -11.67 -11.86 12.92
C LEU A 158 -10.95 -10.72 12.21
N ILE A 159 -11.51 -9.50 12.17
CA ILE A 159 -10.96 -8.39 11.39
C ILE A 159 -10.10 -7.48 12.27
N TYR A 160 -8.82 -7.38 11.91
CA TYR A 160 -7.83 -6.55 12.57
C TYR A 160 -7.48 -5.34 11.69
N LEU A 161 -7.47 -4.16 12.29
CA LEU A 161 -6.99 -2.94 11.65
C LEU A 161 -5.49 -2.78 11.89
N ILE A 162 -4.67 -3.11 10.89
CA ILE A 162 -3.21 -2.92 10.95
C ILE A 162 -2.76 -2.16 9.69
N ALA A 163 -2.13 -1.00 9.87
CA ALA A 163 -1.73 -0.12 8.77
C ALA A 163 -0.63 -0.73 7.87
N HIS A 164 -0.44 -0.14 6.68
CA HIS A 164 0.48 -0.61 5.63
C HIS A 164 1.95 -0.76 6.05
N GLY A 165 2.41 -0.11 7.11
CA GLY A 165 3.83 -0.09 7.46
C GLY A 165 4.60 0.99 6.71
N VAL A 166 5.53 1.63 7.42
CA VAL A 166 6.37 2.73 6.95
C VAL A 166 7.83 2.44 7.29
N PRO A 167 8.76 2.54 6.32
CA PRO A 167 10.18 2.45 6.60
C PRO A 167 10.64 3.51 7.61
N GLU A 168 11.60 3.14 8.45
CA GLU A 168 12.23 4.10 9.35
C GLU A 168 13.23 4.96 8.58
N PHE A 169 12.76 6.12 8.12
CA PHE A 169 13.62 7.09 7.45
C PHE A 169 14.41 7.89 8.49
N LYS A 170 15.74 7.95 8.31
CA LYS A 170 16.62 8.78 9.13
C LYS A 170 16.19 10.25 9.04
N ALA A 171 15.72 10.80 10.15
CA ALA A 171 15.35 12.21 10.24
C ALA A 171 16.55 13.11 9.92
N GLN A 172 16.33 14.07 9.03
CA GLN A 172 17.34 15.04 8.62
C GLN A 172 16.72 16.45 8.58
N GLU A 173 17.54 17.46 8.87
CA GLU A 173 17.07 18.85 8.87
C GLU A 173 16.72 19.31 7.46
N ASN A 174 15.50 19.82 7.29
CA ASN A 174 14.98 20.30 6.02
C ASN A 174 15.91 21.30 5.32
N LYS A 175 16.45 22.27 6.07
CA LYS A 175 17.35 23.32 5.53
C LYS A 175 18.65 22.74 4.98
N LEU A 176 19.24 21.76 5.66
CA LEU A 176 20.47 21.09 5.22
C LEU A 176 20.25 20.30 3.94
N LEU A 177 19.13 19.56 3.86
CA LEU A 177 18.75 18.84 2.65
C LEU A 177 18.52 19.80 1.48
N LYS A 178 17.74 20.87 1.67
CA LYS A 178 17.53 21.89 0.63
C LYS A 178 18.84 22.48 0.13
N ARG A 179 19.82 22.75 1.00
CA ARG A 179 21.15 23.22 0.59
C ARG A 179 21.89 22.17 -0.25
N ARG A 180 21.90 20.90 0.17
CA ARG A 180 22.56 19.79 -0.53
C ARG A 180 21.98 19.57 -1.94
N TYR A 181 20.67 19.73 -2.09
CA TYR A 181 19.96 19.52 -3.36
C TYR A 181 19.82 20.81 -4.22
N GLY A 182 20.43 21.92 -3.81
CA GLY A 182 20.35 23.20 -4.54
C GLY A 182 18.95 23.83 -4.55
N LEU A 183 18.15 23.56 -3.52
CA LEU A 183 16.80 24.08 -3.30
C LEU A 183 16.73 25.03 -2.09
N GLN A 184 17.86 25.63 -1.69
CA GLN A 184 17.89 26.61 -0.60
C GLN A 184 16.95 27.78 -0.90
N GLY A 185 16.13 28.15 0.08
CA GLY A 185 15.14 29.22 -0.05
C GLY A 185 13.89 28.87 -0.86
N ARG A 186 13.80 27.65 -1.42
CA ARG A 186 12.61 27.16 -2.12
C ARG A 186 11.60 26.57 -1.14
N GLU A 187 10.32 26.72 -1.46
CA GLU A 187 9.23 25.94 -0.85
C GLU A 187 9.01 24.70 -1.74
N VAL A 188 9.16 23.51 -1.17
CA VAL A 188 9.20 22.23 -1.86
C VAL A 188 7.89 21.49 -1.64
N VAL A 189 7.10 21.38 -2.70
CA VAL A 189 6.00 20.44 -2.80
C VAL A 189 6.54 19.16 -3.43
N SER A 190 6.12 18.00 -2.96
CA SER A 190 6.49 16.75 -3.63
C SER A 190 5.34 15.74 -3.72
N THR A 191 5.40 14.95 -4.78
CA THR A 191 4.66 13.69 -4.92
C THR A 191 5.67 12.63 -5.27
N PHE A 192 5.54 11.42 -4.74
CA PHE A 192 6.38 10.30 -5.14
C PHE A 192 5.60 9.03 -5.46
N GLY A 193 6.24 8.15 -6.22
CA GLY A 193 5.72 6.84 -6.60
C GLY A 193 5.77 6.62 -8.11
N LEU A 194 5.20 5.51 -8.56
CA LEU A 194 5.10 5.22 -10.00
C LEU A 194 4.15 6.23 -10.67
N ILE A 195 4.64 6.88 -11.72
CA ILE A 195 3.91 7.86 -12.54
C ILE A 195 2.86 7.11 -13.38
N GLY A 196 1.62 7.62 -13.36
CA GLY A 196 0.51 7.10 -14.16
C GLY A 196 -0.76 7.94 -13.97
N PRO A 197 -1.78 7.78 -14.83
CA PRO A 197 -2.97 8.62 -14.87
C PRO A 197 -3.81 8.58 -13.58
N GLY A 198 -3.78 7.47 -12.84
CA GLY A 198 -4.45 7.36 -11.55
C GLY A 198 -3.82 8.21 -10.42
N LYS A 199 -2.72 8.92 -10.68
CA LYS A 199 -2.03 9.76 -9.70
C LYS A 199 -2.41 11.23 -9.77
N GLY A 200 -3.16 11.66 -10.79
CA GLY A 200 -3.63 13.05 -10.95
C GLY A 200 -2.50 14.09 -10.94
N LEU A 201 -1.35 13.75 -11.49
CA LEU A 201 -0.19 14.65 -11.49
C LEU A 201 -0.48 15.93 -12.28
N GLU A 202 -1.38 15.88 -13.26
CA GLU A 202 -1.93 17.03 -13.97
C GLU A 202 -2.59 18.05 -13.03
N LEU A 203 -3.43 17.59 -12.08
CA LEU A 203 -4.07 18.46 -11.09
C LEU A 203 -3.02 19.13 -10.20
N GLY A 204 -1.99 18.38 -9.79
CA GLY A 204 -0.90 18.94 -9.00
C GLY A 204 -0.08 19.98 -9.76
N ILE A 205 0.19 19.76 -11.05
CA ILE A 205 0.89 20.70 -11.92
C ILE A 205 0.06 21.98 -12.09
N GLU A 206 -1.24 21.86 -12.36
CA GLU A 206 -2.17 22.98 -12.51
C GLU A 206 -2.30 23.79 -11.21
N ALA A 207 -2.43 23.10 -10.07
CA ALA A 207 -2.48 23.73 -8.76
C ALA A 207 -1.21 24.55 -8.48
N VAL A 208 -0.03 23.97 -8.74
CA VAL A 208 1.26 24.67 -8.59
C VAL A 208 1.37 25.85 -9.54
N ALA A 209 0.89 25.71 -10.78
CA ALA A 209 0.89 26.78 -11.77
C ALA A 209 0.21 28.05 -11.25
N SER A 210 -0.98 27.89 -10.67
CA SER A 210 -1.79 28.99 -10.13
C SER A 210 -1.10 29.75 -8.98
N LEU A 211 -0.17 29.10 -8.28
CA LEU A 211 0.54 29.68 -7.13
C LEU A 211 1.84 30.39 -7.51
N THR A 212 2.37 30.18 -8.72
CA THR A 212 3.73 30.64 -9.10
C THR A 212 3.91 32.16 -9.07
N SER A 213 2.86 32.94 -9.36
CA SER A 213 2.89 34.41 -9.31
C SER A 213 3.06 34.94 -7.88
N LYS A 214 2.46 34.26 -6.90
CA LYS A 214 2.49 34.62 -5.48
C LYS A 214 3.68 33.99 -4.74
N PHE A 215 4.12 32.81 -5.17
CA PHE A 215 5.22 32.05 -4.60
C PHE A 215 6.24 31.68 -5.68
N PRO A 216 7.03 32.64 -6.19
CA PRO A 216 8.01 32.38 -7.25
C PRO A 216 9.10 31.37 -6.86
N GLN A 217 9.34 31.20 -5.56
CA GLN A 217 10.25 30.22 -4.97
C GLN A 217 9.66 28.81 -4.84
N LEU A 218 8.38 28.60 -5.16
CA LEU A 218 7.75 27.28 -5.12
C LEU A 218 8.44 26.34 -6.12
N ILE A 219 8.62 25.08 -5.72
CA ILE A 219 9.03 24.01 -6.61
C ILE A 219 8.23 22.75 -6.31
N TYR A 220 7.72 22.11 -7.35
CA TYR A 220 7.04 20.83 -7.29
C TYR A 220 7.95 19.74 -7.83
N LEU A 221 8.28 18.79 -6.96
CA LEU A 221 9.08 17.63 -7.29
C LEU A 221 8.17 16.43 -7.58
N ILE A 222 8.22 15.92 -8.80
CA ILE A 222 7.55 14.68 -9.19
C ILE A 222 8.60 13.58 -9.17
N LEU A 223 8.54 12.73 -8.15
CA LEU A 223 9.59 11.79 -7.78
C LEU A 223 9.21 10.35 -8.15
N GLY A 224 9.84 9.79 -9.17
CA GLY A 224 9.61 8.41 -9.57
C GLY A 224 9.63 8.22 -11.08
N ARG A 225 9.44 6.96 -11.51
CA ARG A 225 9.40 6.57 -12.92
C ARG A 225 7.98 6.24 -13.34
N THR A 226 7.72 6.28 -14.64
CA THR A 226 6.49 5.75 -15.22
C THR A 226 6.31 4.28 -14.87
N HIS A 227 5.07 3.90 -14.54
CA HIS A 227 4.72 2.53 -14.17
C HIS A 227 5.20 1.55 -15.25
N PRO A 228 5.91 0.45 -14.90
CA PRO A 228 6.51 -0.46 -15.89
C PRO A 228 5.51 -1.01 -16.93
N MET A 229 4.28 -1.31 -16.49
CA MET A 229 3.22 -1.76 -17.41
C MET A 229 2.80 -0.66 -18.40
N LEU A 230 2.71 0.60 -17.98
CA LEU A 230 2.41 1.70 -18.91
C LEU A 230 3.54 1.85 -19.93
N VAL A 231 4.80 1.82 -19.47
CA VAL A 231 5.96 1.86 -20.38
C VAL A 231 5.91 0.73 -21.41
N LYS A 232 5.50 -0.48 -21.00
CA LYS A 232 5.39 -1.64 -21.90
C LYS A 232 4.34 -1.45 -23.00
N TYR A 233 3.19 -0.86 -22.70
CA TYR A 233 2.05 -0.77 -23.65
C TYR A 233 1.98 0.56 -24.40
N GLU A 234 2.40 1.67 -23.79
CA GLU A 234 2.27 3.02 -24.36
C GLU A 234 3.55 3.86 -24.25
N GLY A 235 4.65 3.29 -23.76
CA GLY A 235 5.89 4.02 -23.52
C GLY A 235 5.74 5.11 -22.46
N GLU A 236 6.44 6.23 -22.66
CA GLU A 236 6.47 7.36 -21.73
C GLU A 236 5.39 8.42 -22.04
N ARG A 237 4.36 8.05 -22.82
CA ARG A 237 3.34 8.97 -23.34
C ARG A 237 2.70 9.86 -22.27
N TYR A 238 2.30 9.26 -21.13
CA TYR A 238 1.71 10.02 -20.04
C TYR A 238 2.70 11.00 -19.41
N ARG A 239 3.97 10.61 -19.15
CA ARG A 239 4.98 11.54 -18.62
C ARG A 239 5.29 12.68 -19.60
N HIS A 240 5.43 12.38 -20.90
CA HIS A 240 5.62 13.41 -21.92
C HIS A 240 4.44 14.39 -21.99
N MET A 241 3.21 13.92 -21.78
CA MET A 241 2.03 14.78 -21.67
C MET A 241 2.13 15.73 -20.46
N LEU A 242 2.59 15.25 -19.29
CA LEU A 242 2.82 16.09 -18.12
C LEU A 242 3.94 17.13 -18.37
N GLU A 243 5.04 16.73 -19.00
CA GLU A 243 6.14 17.64 -19.39
C GLU A 243 5.65 18.72 -20.35
N ASN A 244 4.86 18.36 -21.35
CA ASN A 244 4.25 19.32 -22.26
C ASN A 244 3.31 20.30 -21.54
N LYS A 245 2.53 19.81 -20.57
CA LYS A 245 1.67 20.68 -19.74
C LYS A 245 2.49 21.70 -18.94
N VAL A 246 3.63 21.29 -18.37
CA VAL A 246 4.58 22.21 -17.69
C VAL A 246 5.12 23.27 -18.65
N ILE A 247 5.38 22.91 -19.92
CA ILE A 247 5.81 23.85 -20.95
C ILE A 247 4.69 24.83 -21.31
N GLN A 248 3.47 24.33 -21.52
CA GLN A 248 2.29 25.13 -21.89
C GLN A 248 1.90 26.13 -20.80
N LEU A 249 2.07 25.77 -19.53
CA LEU A 249 1.81 26.63 -18.39
C LEU A 249 2.99 27.55 -18.04
N GLU A 250 4.10 27.46 -18.78
CA GLU A 250 5.31 28.28 -18.61
C GLU A 250 6.00 28.15 -17.23
N ILE A 251 5.82 27.02 -16.54
CA ILE A 251 6.32 26.78 -15.16
C ILE A 251 7.52 25.84 -15.09
N LYS A 252 8.37 25.80 -16.13
CA LYS A 252 9.52 24.87 -16.21
C LYS A 252 10.51 25.01 -15.04
N ASN A 253 10.59 26.19 -14.44
CA ASN A 253 11.49 26.46 -13.30
C ASN A 253 10.88 26.06 -11.94
N GLN A 254 9.58 25.75 -11.92
CA GLN A 254 8.79 25.42 -10.74
C GLN A 254 8.36 23.95 -10.72
N VAL A 255 8.60 23.16 -11.77
CA VAL A 255 8.33 21.72 -11.77
C VAL A 255 9.60 20.96 -12.15
N ARG A 256 9.97 19.95 -11.36
CA ARG A 256 11.13 19.09 -11.62
C ARG A 256 10.72 17.62 -11.54
N PHE A 257 10.94 16.90 -12.63
CA PHE A 257 10.79 15.45 -12.67
C PHE A 257 12.10 14.78 -12.25
N VAL A 258 12.03 13.91 -11.24
CA VAL A 258 13.14 13.04 -10.83
C VAL A 258 12.82 11.62 -11.29
N ASN A 259 13.15 11.33 -12.56
CA ASN A 259 12.80 10.08 -13.25
C ASN A 259 13.71 8.90 -12.83
N LYS A 260 13.68 8.55 -11.53
CA LYS A 260 14.53 7.51 -10.93
C LYS A 260 13.73 6.63 -9.98
N TYR A 261 14.11 5.35 -9.89
CA TYR A 261 13.70 4.52 -8.76
C TYR A 261 14.57 4.87 -7.56
N LEU A 262 14.00 5.57 -6.58
CA LEU A 262 14.73 6.08 -5.42
C LEU A 262 15.04 4.95 -4.42
N SER A 263 16.24 4.98 -3.83
CA SER A 263 16.51 4.15 -2.66
C SER A 263 15.69 4.65 -1.45
N ASN A 264 15.55 3.83 -0.40
CA ASN A 264 14.89 4.25 0.84
C ASN A 264 15.59 5.47 1.48
N GLU A 265 16.92 5.56 1.37
CA GLU A 265 17.68 6.70 1.86
C GLU A 265 17.34 7.98 1.07
N GLU A 266 17.40 7.92 -0.27
CA GLU A 266 17.04 9.05 -1.13
C GLU A 266 15.59 9.48 -0.92
N LEU A 267 14.67 8.52 -0.82
CA LEU A 267 13.25 8.79 -0.57
C LEU A 267 13.06 9.49 0.78
N GLY A 268 13.73 9.03 1.83
CA GLY A 268 13.74 9.69 3.13
C GLY A 268 14.23 11.13 3.03
N GLU A 269 15.31 11.38 2.29
CA GLU A 269 15.82 12.74 2.04
C GLU A 269 14.81 13.63 1.32
N TYR A 270 14.20 13.15 0.24
CA TYR A 270 13.16 13.90 -0.47
C TYR A 270 11.94 14.19 0.41
N LEU A 271 11.49 13.22 1.20
CA LEU A 271 10.41 13.42 2.15
C LEU A 271 10.79 14.50 3.16
N TYR A 272 11.90 14.37 3.88
CA TYR A 272 12.31 15.36 4.88
C TYR A 272 12.60 16.76 4.30
N MET A 273 12.99 16.84 3.03
CA MET A 273 13.16 18.09 2.28
C MET A 273 11.83 18.75 1.88
N SER A 274 10.75 17.98 1.79
CA SER A 274 9.43 18.47 1.36
C SER A 274 8.76 19.27 2.47
N ASP A 275 8.25 20.43 2.09
CA ASP A 275 7.43 21.32 2.91
C ASP A 275 5.97 20.86 2.92
N ILE A 276 5.49 20.44 1.74
CA ILE A 276 4.16 19.87 1.53
C ILE A 276 4.33 18.58 0.74
N TYR A 277 3.70 17.51 1.20
CA TYR A 277 3.48 16.31 0.40
C TYR A 277 2.11 16.41 -0.26
N LEU A 278 2.06 16.29 -1.58
CA LEU A 278 0.84 16.39 -2.37
C LEU A 278 0.38 15.01 -2.81
N SER A 279 -0.92 14.75 -2.68
CA SER A 279 -1.55 13.50 -3.11
C SER A 279 -2.78 13.80 -3.96
N PRO A 280 -2.62 14.13 -5.26
CA PRO A 280 -3.69 14.70 -6.06
C PRO A 280 -4.54 13.64 -6.79
N TYR A 281 -4.85 12.51 -6.13
CA TYR A 281 -5.42 11.33 -6.80
C TYR A 281 -6.89 11.56 -7.19
N PRO A 282 -7.27 11.41 -8.46
CA PRO A 282 -8.63 11.76 -8.90
C PRO A 282 -9.68 10.70 -8.51
N ASN A 283 -9.27 9.44 -8.31
CA ASN A 283 -10.18 8.34 -8.00
C ASN A 283 -10.47 8.26 -6.48
N LYS A 284 -11.76 8.27 -6.12
CA LYS A 284 -12.24 8.21 -4.72
C LYS A 284 -12.01 6.84 -4.06
N ASP A 285 -11.87 5.77 -4.84
CA ASP A 285 -11.86 4.38 -4.35
C ASP A 285 -10.46 3.86 -3.95
N GLN A 286 -9.42 4.70 -3.96
CA GLN A 286 -8.08 4.27 -3.56
C GLN A 286 -8.08 3.86 -2.07
N ALA A 287 -8.07 2.53 -1.84
CA ALA A 287 -8.20 1.94 -0.50
C ALA A 287 -6.97 2.18 0.39
N VAL A 288 -5.76 2.13 -0.17
CA VAL A 288 -4.51 2.37 0.58
C VAL A 288 -3.52 3.14 -0.30
N SER A 289 -2.81 4.10 0.29
CA SER A 289 -1.70 4.80 -0.36
C SER A 289 -0.43 4.67 0.48
N GLY A 290 0.45 3.74 0.10
CA GLY A 290 1.75 3.58 0.76
C GLY A 290 2.59 4.86 0.70
N THR A 291 2.46 5.64 -0.38
CA THR A 291 3.23 6.88 -0.52
C THR A 291 2.80 7.97 0.47
N MET A 292 1.48 8.11 0.69
CA MET A 292 0.97 8.99 1.74
C MET A 292 1.25 8.44 3.14
N ALA A 293 1.23 7.12 3.34
CA ALA A 293 1.63 6.51 4.61
C ALA A 293 3.08 6.90 4.98
N PHE A 294 3.99 6.92 4.01
CA PHE A 294 5.38 7.30 4.26
C PHE A 294 5.51 8.79 4.59
N ALA A 295 4.74 9.66 3.91
CA ALA A 295 4.69 11.07 4.23
C ALA A 295 4.15 11.34 5.65
N LEU A 296 3.13 10.59 6.08
CA LEU A 296 2.60 10.60 7.46
C LEU A 296 3.66 10.13 8.46
N GLY A 297 4.37 9.03 8.17
CA GLY A 297 5.47 8.52 9.01
C GLY A 297 6.63 9.51 9.16
N CYS A 298 6.95 10.27 8.11
CA CYS A 298 7.92 11.36 8.16
C CYS A 298 7.37 12.66 8.78
N GLY A 299 6.09 12.69 9.17
CA GLY A 299 5.46 13.87 9.76
C GLY A 299 5.42 15.06 8.81
N ARG A 300 5.07 14.85 7.54
CA ARG A 300 4.94 15.94 6.56
C ARG A 300 3.57 16.60 6.65
N ALA A 301 3.50 17.88 6.26
CA ALA A 301 2.22 18.51 6.00
C ALA A 301 1.69 17.94 4.67
N ILE A 302 0.44 17.52 4.64
CA ILE A 302 -0.14 16.80 3.50
C ILE A 302 -1.32 17.58 2.95
N VAL A 303 -1.36 17.72 1.62
CA VAL A 303 -2.52 18.20 0.86
C VAL A 303 -2.97 17.08 -0.06
N SER A 304 -4.27 16.80 -0.09
CA SER A 304 -4.82 15.68 -0.84
C SER A 304 -6.17 16.02 -1.48
N THR A 305 -6.51 15.32 -2.55
CA THR A 305 -7.90 15.16 -3.01
C THR A 305 -8.67 14.22 -2.07
N PRO A 306 -10.01 14.20 -2.11
CA PRO A 306 -10.86 13.49 -1.14
C PRO A 306 -11.10 12.02 -1.48
N TYR A 307 -10.04 11.24 -1.70
CA TYR A 307 -10.19 9.79 -1.79
C TYR A 307 -10.28 9.14 -0.41
N SER A 308 -10.90 7.96 -0.33
CA SER A 308 -11.30 7.29 0.91
C SER A 308 -10.18 7.25 1.95
N TYR A 309 -8.98 6.82 1.54
CA TYR A 309 -7.83 6.73 2.44
C TYR A 309 -7.32 8.11 2.91
N ALA A 310 -7.39 9.16 2.08
CA ALA A 310 -7.04 10.52 2.50
C ALA A 310 -8.03 11.09 3.52
N LEU A 311 -9.33 10.92 3.29
CA LEU A 311 -10.37 11.35 4.23
C LEU A 311 -10.21 10.70 5.60
N GLU A 312 -9.90 9.41 5.63
CA GLU A 312 -9.68 8.67 6.88
C GLU A 312 -8.39 9.11 7.58
N THR A 313 -7.26 9.07 6.88
CA THR A 313 -5.94 9.23 7.51
C THR A 313 -5.59 10.68 7.82
N LEU A 314 -6.13 11.63 7.07
CA LEU A 314 -5.91 13.06 7.28
C LEU A 314 -6.96 13.70 8.20
N SER A 315 -7.96 12.92 8.65
CA SER A 315 -8.95 13.33 9.65
C SER A 315 -8.30 13.88 10.93
N GLU A 316 -9.07 14.62 11.73
CA GLU A 316 -8.59 15.30 12.95
C GLU A 316 -7.49 16.34 12.69
N GLY A 317 -7.46 16.90 11.48
CA GLY A 317 -6.50 17.95 11.09
C GLY A 317 -5.07 17.43 10.96
N ARG A 318 -4.89 16.18 10.51
CA ARG A 318 -3.56 15.59 10.22
C ARG A 318 -3.05 15.97 8.82
N GLY A 319 -3.93 16.50 7.98
CA GLY A 319 -3.64 17.10 6.67
C GLY A 319 -4.80 17.97 6.22
N LEU A 320 -4.68 18.54 5.03
CA LEU A 320 -5.75 19.28 4.38
C LEU A 320 -6.26 18.49 3.17
N VAL A 321 -7.59 18.40 3.04
CA VAL A 321 -8.24 17.63 1.99
C VAL A 321 -9.19 18.54 1.23
N ALA A 322 -9.07 18.57 -0.10
CA ALA A 322 -10.00 19.29 -0.97
C ALA A 322 -11.39 18.65 -0.91
N LYS A 323 -12.45 19.40 -1.22
CA LYS A 323 -13.82 18.89 -1.27
C LYS A 323 -14.04 18.01 -2.47
N GLU A 324 -13.41 18.33 -3.60
CA GLU A 324 -13.40 17.54 -4.82
C GLU A 324 -11.98 17.42 -5.39
N ALA A 325 -11.81 16.57 -6.40
CA ALA A 325 -10.55 16.43 -7.11
C ALA A 325 -10.32 17.62 -8.06
N ASP A 326 -9.96 18.77 -7.50
CA ASP A 326 -9.87 20.06 -8.19
C ASP A 326 -8.53 20.76 -7.94
N ALA A 327 -7.96 21.35 -8.99
CA ALA A 327 -6.64 21.98 -8.94
C ALA A 327 -6.65 23.31 -8.15
N GLU A 328 -7.71 24.10 -8.23
CA GLU A 328 -7.81 25.38 -7.52
C GLU A 328 -7.99 25.15 -6.02
N GLU A 329 -8.78 24.14 -5.63
CA GLU A 329 -8.90 23.74 -4.23
C GLU A 329 -7.58 23.24 -3.66
N LEU A 330 -6.84 22.40 -4.39
CA LEU A 330 -5.50 21.96 -3.97
C LEU A 330 -4.54 23.15 -3.82
N ALA A 331 -4.60 24.13 -4.73
CA ALA A 331 -3.80 25.35 -4.67
C ALA A 331 -4.12 26.18 -3.42
N ALA A 332 -5.40 26.42 -3.13
CA ALA A 332 -5.84 27.17 -1.95
C ALA A 332 -5.38 26.50 -0.65
N LEU A 333 -5.45 25.16 -0.56
CA LEU A 333 -4.97 24.42 0.59
C LEU A 333 -3.44 24.51 0.74
N MET A 334 -2.69 24.36 -0.36
CA MET A 334 -1.23 24.56 -0.33
C MET A 334 -0.86 25.98 0.09
N GLU A 335 -1.53 26.98 -0.46
CA GLU A 335 -1.33 28.39 -0.11
C GLU A 335 -1.52 28.64 1.39
N SER A 336 -2.56 28.06 1.99
CA SER A 336 -2.82 28.21 3.43
C SER A 336 -1.65 27.71 4.29
N ILE A 337 -0.98 26.63 3.87
CA ILE A 337 0.19 26.08 4.53
C ILE A 337 1.42 26.96 4.30
N LEU A 338 1.60 27.46 3.07
CA LEU A 338 2.74 28.31 2.69
C LEU A 338 2.71 29.66 3.41
N GLN A 339 1.53 30.21 3.71
CA GLN A 339 1.37 31.49 4.41
C GLN A 339 1.43 31.37 5.93
N ASN A 340 1.19 30.16 6.47
CA ASN A 340 1.04 29.97 7.90
C ASN A 340 2.01 28.88 8.43
N PRO A 341 3.23 29.27 8.84
CA PRO A 341 4.20 28.35 9.43
C PRO A 341 3.67 27.60 10.67
N ALA A 342 2.76 28.21 11.44
CA ALA A 342 2.17 27.56 12.62
C ALA A 342 1.20 26.44 12.21
N LEU A 343 0.36 26.66 11.18
CA LEU A 343 -0.50 25.62 10.60
C LEU A 343 0.34 24.46 10.05
N LYS A 344 1.39 24.76 9.28
CA LYS A 344 2.32 23.75 8.76
C LYS A 344 2.89 22.87 9.88
N LEU A 345 3.39 23.49 10.95
CA LEU A 345 3.97 22.78 12.08
C LEU A 345 2.93 21.93 12.84
N ASP A 346 1.70 22.43 13.00
CA ASP A 346 0.61 21.68 13.64
C ASP A 346 0.24 20.42 12.83
N LEU A 347 0.05 20.57 11.51
CA LEU A 347 -0.21 19.46 10.60
C LEU A 347 0.90 18.41 10.67
N GLN A 348 2.17 18.84 10.59
CA GLN A 348 3.34 17.96 10.69
C GLN A 348 3.38 17.18 12.02
N LYS A 349 3.10 17.85 13.15
CA LYS A 349 3.07 17.20 14.48
C LYS A 349 1.97 16.16 14.58
N LYS A 350 0.77 16.46 14.07
CA LYS A 350 -0.39 15.56 14.09
C LYS A 350 -0.16 14.36 13.16
N ALA A 351 0.33 14.60 11.95
CA ALA A 351 0.75 13.56 11.00
C ALA A 351 1.79 12.62 11.63
N PHE A 352 2.85 13.18 12.23
CA PHE A 352 3.92 12.40 12.85
C PHE A 352 3.43 11.53 14.01
N ARG A 353 2.52 12.06 14.84
CA ARG A 353 1.94 11.33 15.97
C ARG A 353 1.24 10.04 15.49
N LEU A 354 0.45 10.13 14.43
CA LEU A 354 -0.18 8.97 13.82
C LEU A 354 0.87 8.04 13.18
N GLY A 355 1.76 8.60 12.35
CA GLY A 355 2.76 7.86 11.60
C GLY A 355 3.74 7.05 12.45
N LYS A 356 4.02 7.46 13.69
CA LYS A 356 4.83 6.68 14.65
C LYS A 356 4.28 5.28 14.93
N HIS A 357 2.96 5.11 14.88
CA HIS A 357 2.33 3.80 15.10
C HIS A 357 2.38 2.91 13.85
N TRP A 358 2.79 3.47 12.70
CA TRP A 358 2.83 2.77 11.43
C TRP A 358 4.25 2.38 11.01
N THR A 359 5.27 2.58 11.84
CA THR A 359 6.61 2.08 11.50
C THR A 359 6.55 0.58 11.27
N TRP A 360 7.37 0.06 10.35
CA TRP A 360 7.41 -1.38 10.11
C TRP A 360 7.62 -2.15 11.40
N SER A 361 8.52 -1.71 12.29
CA SER A 361 8.69 -2.31 13.62
C SER A 361 7.38 -2.36 14.42
N SER A 362 6.63 -1.25 14.51
CA SER A 362 5.31 -1.22 15.19
C SER A 362 4.30 -2.16 14.53
N VAL A 363 4.29 -2.24 13.20
CA VAL A 363 3.42 -3.15 12.45
C VAL A 363 3.76 -4.61 12.73
N GLY A 364 5.03 -5.01 12.71
CA GLY A 364 5.44 -6.37 13.03
C GLY A 364 5.09 -6.78 14.46
N GLN A 365 5.17 -5.85 15.41
CA GLN A 365 4.71 -6.08 16.78
C GLN A 365 3.20 -6.37 16.82
N GLN A 366 2.39 -5.60 16.09
CA GLN A 366 0.94 -5.78 16.00
C GLN A 366 0.57 -7.13 15.38
N TYR A 367 1.20 -7.50 14.26
CA TYR A 367 1.01 -8.82 13.65
C TYR A 367 1.43 -9.95 14.60
N THR A 368 2.59 -9.83 15.25
CA THR A 368 3.08 -10.85 16.21
C THR A 368 2.10 -11.02 17.38
N LYS A 369 1.53 -9.93 17.89
CA LYS A 369 0.51 -9.97 18.96
C LYS A 369 -0.77 -10.65 18.47
N MET A 370 -1.23 -10.32 17.26
CA MET A 370 -2.39 -10.95 16.64
C MET A 370 -2.18 -12.45 16.45
N PHE A 371 -1.02 -12.87 15.94
CA PHE A 371 -0.70 -14.29 15.76
C PHE A 371 -0.74 -15.06 17.08
N LYS A 372 -0.14 -14.51 18.15
CA LYS A 372 -0.20 -15.12 19.48
C LYS A 372 -1.63 -15.26 19.96
N SER A 373 -2.42 -14.18 19.89
CA SER A 373 -3.85 -14.22 20.27
C SER A 373 -4.65 -15.25 19.49
N MET A 374 -4.34 -15.43 18.20
CA MET A 374 -5.00 -16.39 17.31
C MET A 374 -4.62 -17.84 17.64
N LEU A 375 -3.37 -18.10 18.05
CA LEU A 375 -2.87 -19.43 18.38
C LEU A 375 -3.15 -19.82 19.85
N ASP A 376 -3.24 -18.84 20.75
CA ASP A 376 -3.53 -19.04 22.19
C ASP A 376 -5.03 -19.25 22.46
N ALA A 377 -5.92 -18.77 21.59
CA ALA A 377 -7.34 -19.05 21.68
C ALA A 377 -7.59 -20.53 21.36
N ASP A 378 -7.86 -21.33 22.40
CA ASP A 378 -8.02 -22.79 22.40
C ASP A 378 -8.30 -23.42 21.02
N SER A 379 -7.30 -24.19 20.62
CA SER A 379 -7.04 -24.89 19.36
C SER A 379 -8.04 -26.00 18.96
N GLU A 380 -9.29 -25.93 19.40
CA GLU A 380 -10.35 -26.88 18.99
C GLU A 380 -11.63 -26.24 18.41
N PHE A 381 -11.96 -24.97 18.67
CA PHE A 381 -13.36 -24.53 18.50
C PHE A 381 -13.71 -23.83 17.16
N LEU A 382 -12.76 -23.39 16.34
CA LEU A 382 -13.10 -22.57 15.14
C LEU A 382 -12.66 -23.13 13.79
N TRP A 383 -11.70 -24.06 13.77
CA TRP A 383 -11.10 -24.57 12.54
C TRP A 383 -11.70 -25.92 12.08
N LYS A 384 -11.93 -26.86 13.00
CA LYS A 384 -12.44 -28.20 12.63
C LYS A 384 -13.95 -28.22 12.32
N ASP A 385 -14.73 -27.38 12.99
CA ASP A 385 -16.21 -27.42 12.91
C ASP A 385 -16.84 -26.61 11.77
N LYS A 386 -16.08 -25.75 11.06
CA LYS A 386 -16.59 -25.04 9.86
C LYS A 386 -16.54 -25.85 8.57
N THR A 387 -16.11 -27.11 8.62
CA THR A 387 -16.31 -28.07 7.51
C THR A 387 -17.75 -28.56 7.43
N ALA A 388 -18.57 -28.34 8.47
CA ALA A 388 -20.00 -28.55 8.45
C ALA A 388 -20.73 -27.20 8.58
N THR A 389 -21.71 -26.96 7.71
CA THR A 389 -22.64 -25.81 7.69
C THR A 389 -22.19 -24.51 6.99
N TYR A 390 -21.88 -24.61 5.69
CA TYR A 390 -22.60 -23.77 4.72
C TYR A 390 -23.59 -24.67 3.99
N GLY A 391 -24.84 -24.66 4.45
CA GLY A 391 -25.91 -25.45 3.84
C GLY A 391 -26.12 -25.08 2.38
N ASN A 392 -26.29 -26.11 1.55
CA ASN A 392 -27.03 -26.09 0.28
C ASN A 392 -26.74 -24.91 -0.65
N LEU A 393 -25.63 -24.97 -1.38
CA LEU A 393 -25.59 -24.36 -2.71
C LEU A 393 -26.54 -25.16 -3.62
N PRO A 394 -27.45 -24.51 -4.38
CA PRO A 394 -28.18 -25.22 -5.41
C PRO A 394 -27.18 -25.69 -6.47
N THR A 395 -27.14 -27.01 -6.69
CA THR A 395 -26.56 -27.58 -7.90
C THR A 395 -27.42 -27.11 -9.07
N PHE A 396 -26.91 -26.18 -9.87
CA PHE A 396 -27.48 -25.90 -11.18
C PHE A 396 -26.86 -26.86 -12.18
N SER A 397 -27.69 -27.77 -12.66
CA SER A 397 -27.48 -28.62 -13.84
C SER A 397 -27.17 -27.82 -15.08
#